data_AF-A0A823DDU0-F1
#
_entry.id   AF-A0A823DDU0-F1
#
_cell.length_a   1.000
_cell.length_b   1.000
_cell.length_c   1.000
_cell.angle_alpha   90.00
_cell.angle_beta   90.00
_cell.angle_gamma   90.00
#
_symmetry.space_group_name_H-M   'P 1'
#
loop_
_entity.id
_entity.type
_entity.pdbx_description
1 polymer ?
#
loop_
_entity_poly.entity_id
_entity_poly.type
_entity_poly.pdbx_seq_one_letter_code
_entity_poly.pdbx_strand_id
1 'polypeptide(L)'
;MASVTVAGISVNPTKDNFDRKEDRGVSVAIKSTRSENVDYQLFAEKKVDGAWTKVQSAIASESGLSPKQSLVDVYRFKDYFKNQAGTFRLVIGFYVDNGKTRLGNVRTSSFLIK
;
A
#
# COMPACT_ATOMS: atom_id res chain seq x y z
N MET A 1 0.24 -12.32 -9.70
CA MET A 1 -0.04 -11.51 -8.50
C MET A 1 -1.55 -11.52 -8.27
N ALA A 2 -2.01 -11.88 -7.06
CA ALA A 2 -3.43 -11.94 -6.75
C ALA A 2 -3.94 -10.55 -6.33
N SER A 3 -5.02 -10.10 -6.96
CA SER A 3 -5.73 -8.87 -6.56
C SER A 3 -6.42 -9.10 -5.23
N VAL A 4 -6.11 -8.27 -4.23
CA VAL A 4 -6.80 -8.33 -2.93
C VAL A 4 -7.88 -7.26 -2.92
N THR A 5 -9.10 -7.66 -2.61
CA THR A 5 -10.28 -6.78 -2.69
C THR A 5 -10.92 -6.58 -1.32
N VAL A 6 -11.29 -5.34 -1.00
CA VAL A 6 -12.09 -5.00 0.19
C VAL A 6 -13.14 -3.96 -0.19
N ALA A 7 -14.40 -4.20 0.19
CA ALA A 7 -15.48 -3.22 0.07
C ALA A 7 -15.60 -2.52 -1.31
N GLY A 8 -15.37 -3.25 -2.41
CA GLY A 8 -15.38 -2.70 -3.78
C GLY A 8 -14.10 -1.97 -4.20
N ILE A 9 -12.99 -2.19 -3.49
CA ILE A 9 -11.67 -1.63 -3.80
C ILE A 9 -10.69 -2.77 -3.98
N SER A 10 -10.06 -2.83 -5.14
CA SER A 10 -9.05 -3.82 -5.49
C SER A 10 -7.66 -3.20 -5.47
N VAL A 11 -6.72 -3.90 -4.84
CA VAL A 11 -5.31 -3.50 -4.78
C VAL A 11 -4.47 -4.57 -5.45
N ASN A 12 -3.63 -4.13 -6.39
CA ASN A 12 -2.66 -4.96 -7.08
C ASN A 12 -1.26 -4.36 -6.91
N PRO A 13 -0.34 -5.01 -6.17
CA PRO A 13 1.07 -4.67 -6.33
C PRO A 13 1.46 -4.98 -7.77
N THR A 14 2.22 -4.08 -8.40
CA THR A 14 2.53 -4.18 -9.84
C THR A 14 3.93 -4.74 -10.10
N LYS A 15 4.73 -5.01 -9.05
CA LYS A 15 6.02 -5.71 -9.17
C LYS A 15 6.48 -6.31 -7.84
N ASP A 16 7.03 -7.53 -7.91
CA ASP A 16 7.72 -8.22 -6.82
C ASP A 16 9.24 -8.23 -7.09
N ASN A 17 10.04 -8.12 -6.02
CA ASN A 17 11.52 -8.07 -5.96
C ASN A 17 12.16 -6.73 -6.34
N PHE A 18 12.87 -6.16 -5.36
CA PHE A 18 13.47 -4.84 -5.49
C PHE A 18 14.93 -4.84 -5.04
N ASP A 19 15.78 -4.23 -5.86
CA ASP A 19 17.21 -4.05 -5.60
C ASP A 19 17.43 -2.68 -4.97
N ARG A 20 18.12 -2.60 -3.82
CA ARG A 20 18.44 -1.31 -3.16
C ARG A 20 19.33 -0.39 -4.01
N LYS A 21 20.04 -0.94 -5.00
CA LYS A 21 20.93 -0.17 -5.89
C LYS A 21 20.16 0.70 -6.88
N GLU A 22 18.91 0.34 -7.18
CA GLU A 22 18.00 1.17 -7.97
C GLU A 22 16.93 1.70 -7.02
N ASP A 23 16.66 3.02 -7.00
CA ASP A 23 15.57 3.59 -6.19
C ASP A 23 14.18 3.28 -6.81
N ARG A 24 13.98 2.02 -7.21
CA ARG A 24 12.80 1.51 -7.89
C ARG A 24 11.70 1.23 -6.88
N GLY A 25 10.91 2.23 -6.51
CA GLY A 25 9.83 2.04 -5.54
C GLY A 25 8.83 0.93 -5.86
N VAL A 26 8.02 0.58 -4.85
CA VAL A 26 6.91 -0.36 -4.97
C VAL A 26 5.72 0.34 -5.60
N SER A 27 5.38 -0.05 -6.82
CA SER A 27 4.21 0.47 -7.52
C SER A 27 2.96 -0.31 -7.11
N VAL A 28 1.94 0.38 -6.62
CA VAL A 28 0.67 -0.18 -6.17
C VAL A 28 -0.45 0.40 -7.01
N ALA A 29 -1.14 -0.46 -7.74
CA ALA A 29 -2.37 -0.09 -8.43
C ALA A 29 -3.56 -0.27 -7.49
N ILE A 30 -4.32 0.81 -7.26
CA ILE A 30 -5.54 0.79 -6.46
C ILE A 30 -6.71 1.17 -7.38
N LYS A 31 -7.73 0.31 -7.41
CA LYS A 31 -8.94 0.50 -8.21
C LYS A 31 -10.15 0.49 -7.31
N SER A 32 -10.90 1.58 -7.28
CA SER A 32 -12.20 1.64 -6.63
C SER A 32 -13.31 1.41 -7.65
N THR A 33 -14.33 0.62 -7.30
CA THR A 33 -15.60 0.52 -8.04
C THR A 33 -16.73 1.22 -7.31
N ARG A 34 -16.44 1.92 -6.20
CA ARG A 34 -17.44 2.64 -5.41
C ARG A 34 -17.90 3.92 -6.10
N SER A 35 -19.11 4.35 -5.78
CA SER A 35 -19.74 5.59 -6.27
C SER A 35 -19.41 6.83 -5.43
N GLU A 36 -18.73 6.66 -4.31
CA GLU A 36 -18.32 7.73 -3.38
C GLU A 36 -16.80 7.88 -3.34
N ASN A 37 -16.32 8.98 -2.76
CA ASN A 37 -14.89 9.22 -2.51
C ASN A 37 -14.37 8.26 -1.45
N VAL A 38 -13.16 7.75 -1.64
CA VAL A 38 -12.49 6.85 -0.72
C VAL A 38 -11.14 7.41 -0.33
N ASP A 39 -10.93 7.68 0.94
CA ASP A 39 -9.62 7.98 1.47
C ASP A 39 -8.82 6.69 1.68
N TYR A 40 -7.51 6.76 1.50
CA TYR A 40 -6.64 5.65 1.81
C TYR A 40 -5.39 6.08 2.57
N GLN A 41 -4.97 5.21 3.48
CA GLN A 41 -3.77 5.35 4.29
C GLN A 41 -2.89 4.13 4.10
N LEU A 42 -1.60 4.36 3.82
CA LEU A 42 -0.65 3.30 3.52
C LEU A 42 0.46 3.25 4.57
N PHE A 43 0.72 2.08 5.14
CA PHE A 43 1.84 1.82 6.03
C PHE A 43 2.64 0.58 5.61
N ALA A 44 3.93 0.56 5.93
CA ALA A 44 4.80 -0.60 5.72
C ALA A 44 4.93 -1.44 7.00
N GLU A 45 4.85 -2.75 6.84
CA GLU A 45 5.26 -3.72 7.85
C GLU A 45 6.50 -4.48 7.38
N LYS A 46 7.43 -4.70 8.29
CA LYS A 46 8.63 -5.53 8.09
C LYS A 46 8.48 -6.82 8.88
N LYS A 47 8.93 -7.93 8.30
CA LYS A 47 9.04 -9.20 9.02
C LYS A 47 10.32 -9.20 9.86
N VAL A 48 10.17 -9.30 11.18
CA VAL A 48 11.24 -9.36 12.18
C VAL A 48 10.95 -10.58 13.06
N ASP A 49 11.89 -11.51 13.15
CA ASP A 49 11.76 -12.74 13.96
C ASP A 49 10.46 -13.54 13.73
N GLY A 50 10.00 -13.56 12.48
CA GLY A 50 8.76 -14.24 12.09
C GLY A 50 7.48 -13.41 12.27
N ALA A 51 7.53 -12.32 13.03
CA ALA A 51 6.42 -11.41 13.27
C ALA A 51 6.42 -10.20 12.33
N TRP A 52 5.24 -9.66 12.04
CA TRP A 52 5.08 -8.43 11.24
C TRP A 52 5.05 -7.22 12.16
N THR A 53 6.01 -6.32 11.98
CA THR A 53 6.13 -5.09 12.78
C THR A 53 5.96 -3.88 11.87
N LYS A 54 5.16 -2.89 12.31
CA LYS A 54 5.01 -1.63 11.58
C LYS A 54 6.32 -0.84 11.65
N VAL A 55 6.89 -0.53 10.49
CA VAL A 55 8.18 0.17 10.36
C VAL A 55 8.07 1.56 9.75
N GLN A 56 6.96 1.84 9.08
CA GLN A 56 6.66 3.14 8.50
C GLN A 56 5.28 3.62 8.98
N SER A 57 5.20 4.90 9.34
CA SER A 57 3.94 5.56 9.69
C SER A 57 3.00 5.61 8.50
N ALA A 58 1.69 5.66 8.77
CA ALA A 58 0.70 5.72 7.71
C ALA A 58 0.85 7.05 6.94
N ILE A 59 1.05 6.97 5.63
CA ILE A 59 0.95 8.13 4.73
C ILE A 59 -0.48 8.12 4.20
N ALA A 60 -1.23 9.18 4.52
CA ALA A 60 -2.52 9.42 3.89
C ALA A 60 -2.27 9.93 2.47
N SER A 61 -3.05 9.44 1.50
CA SER A 61 -3.04 10.05 0.18
C SER A 61 -3.64 11.44 0.25
N GLU A 62 -2.96 12.44 -0.33
CA GLU A 62 -3.42 13.83 -0.32
C GLU A 62 -4.77 14.02 -1.02
N SER A 63 -5.09 13.14 -1.98
CA SER A 63 -6.27 13.30 -2.85
C SER A 63 -7.25 12.13 -2.80
N GLY A 64 -6.98 11.09 -2.01
CA GLY A 64 -7.82 9.89 -1.95
C GLY A 64 -8.08 9.26 -3.34
N LEU A 65 -9.22 8.58 -3.46
CA LEU A 65 -9.74 7.98 -4.69
C LEU A 65 -11.12 8.59 -4.97
N SER A 66 -11.24 9.22 -6.13
CA SER A 66 -12.54 9.66 -6.66
C SER A 66 -13.43 8.44 -7.01
N PRO A 67 -14.74 8.63 -7.21
CA PRO A 67 -15.65 7.55 -7.56
C PRO A 67 -15.19 6.82 -8.80
N LYS A 68 -15.19 5.48 -8.73
CA LYS A 68 -14.77 4.58 -9.82
C LYS A 68 -13.35 4.84 -10.36
N GLN A 69 -12.49 5.53 -9.61
CA GLN A 69 -11.14 5.86 -10.04
C GLN A 69 -10.20 4.65 -9.91
N SER A 70 -9.23 4.60 -10.82
CA SER A 70 -8.03 3.77 -10.68
C SER A 70 -6.81 4.68 -10.59
N LEU A 71 -5.91 4.40 -9.66
CA LEU A 71 -4.63 5.09 -9.52
C LEU A 71 -3.49 4.08 -9.41
N VAL A 72 -2.30 4.50 -9.81
CA VAL A 72 -1.06 3.78 -9.54
C VAL A 72 -0.16 4.72 -8.77
N ASP A 73 0.21 4.31 -7.56
CA ASP A 73 1.12 5.08 -6.70
C ASP A 73 2.46 4.33 -6.60
N VAL A 74 3.56 5.06 -6.38
CA VAL A 74 4.91 4.49 -6.35
C VAL A 74 5.63 4.89 -5.07
N TYR A 75 5.86 3.91 -4.19
CA TYR A 75 6.51 4.11 -2.90
C TYR A 75 8.01 3.79 -2.99
N ARG A 76 8.84 4.83 -3.11
CA ARG A 76 10.31 4.72 -3.28
C ARG A 76 11.03 4.18 -2.04
N PHE A 77 12.19 3.54 -2.23
CA PHE A 77 12.93 2.90 -1.14
C PHE A 77 13.59 3.86 -0.20
N LYS A 78 14.25 4.88 -0.76
CA LYS A 78 14.97 5.87 0.04
C LYS A 78 14.04 6.60 0.99
N ASP A 79 12.84 6.94 0.50
CA ASP A 79 11.85 7.70 1.27
C ASP A 79 11.02 6.81 2.18
N TYR A 80 10.39 5.78 1.62
CA TYR A 80 9.32 5.05 2.32
C TYR A 80 9.82 3.90 3.20
N PHE A 81 10.92 3.26 2.79
CA PHE A 81 11.49 2.10 3.49
C PHE A 81 12.79 2.43 4.22
N LYS A 82 13.20 3.72 4.23
CA LYS A 82 14.39 4.23 4.93
C LYS A 82 15.66 3.42 4.64
N ASN A 83 15.84 2.96 3.39
CA ASN A 83 16.96 2.12 2.95
C ASN A 83 17.16 0.80 3.74
N GLN A 84 16.13 0.31 4.43
CA GLN A 84 16.22 -0.94 5.17
C GLN A 84 16.06 -2.16 4.25
N ALA A 85 16.93 -3.14 4.42
CA ALA A 85 16.79 -4.47 3.82
C ALA A 85 15.87 -5.37 4.66
N GLY A 86 15.28 -6.37 4.02
CA GLY A 86 14.43 -7.38 4.65
C GLY A 86 13.15 -7.66 3.87
N THR A 87 12.28 -8.48 4.46
CA THR A 87 10.96 -8.79 3.90
C THR A 87 9.94 -7.78 4.40
N PHE A 88 9.26 -7.12 3.47
CA PHE A 88 8.24 -6.12 3.76
C PHE A 88 6.90 -6.49 3.13
N ARG A 89 5.83 -5.89 3.63
CA ARG A 89 4.53 -5.85 2.96
C ARG A 89 3.90 -4.49 3.17
N LEU A 90 3.07 -4.07 2.22
CA LEU A 90 2.29 -2.85 2.35
C LEU A 90 0.92 -3.18 2.91
N VAL A 91 0.42 -2.30 3.77
CA VAL A 91 -0.93 -2.37 4.32
C VAL A 91 -1.64 -1.07 3.99
N ILE A 92 -2.79 -1.21 3.34
CA ILE A 92 -3.60 -0.08 2.86
C ILE A 92 -4.92 -0.12 3.59
N GLY A 93 -5.17 0.87 4.44
CA GLY A 93 -6.46 1.10 5.08
C GLY A 93 -7.32 2.01 4.22
N PHE A 94 -8.57 1.62 4.01
CA PHE A 94 -9.54 2.39 3.24
C PHE A 94 -10.61 2.97 4.14
N TYR A 95 -11.00 4.20 3.87
CA TYR A 95 -11.95 4.96 4.66
C TYR A 95 -12.89 5.77 3.75
N VAL A 96 -14.07 6.06 4.25
CA VAL A 96 -15.04 6.99 3.65
C VAL A 96 -15.40 8.07 4.68
N ASP A 97 -16.24 9.01 4.27
CA ASP A 97 -16.66 10.14 5.11
C ASP A 97 -15.48 11.01 5.58
N ASN A 98 -14.52 11.30 4.70
CA ASN A 98 -13.28 12.04 5.00
C ASN A 98 -12.45 11.35 6.11
N GLY A 99 -12.20 10.05 5.96
CA GLY A 99 -11.40 9.28 6.92
C GLY A 99 -12.11 8.84 8.21
N LYS A 100 -13.42 9.12 8.38
CA LYS A 100 -14.15 8.79 9.62
C LYS A 100 -14.58 7.33 9.69
N THR A 101 -15.01 6.76 8.57
CA THR A 101 -15.58 5.40 8.52
C THR A 101 -14.61 4.45 7.86
N ARG A 102 -14.11 3.46 8.60
CA ARG A 102 -13.17 2.46 8.05
C ARG A 102 -13.92 1.40 7.23
N LEU A 103 -13.58 1.29 5.95
CA LEU A 103 -14.08 0.23 5.06
C LEU A 103 -13.35 -1.10 5.25
N GLY A 104 -12.07 -1.04 5.63
CA GLY A 104 -11.25 -2.22 5.86
C GLY A 104 -9.79 -1.97 5.52
N ASN A 105 -9.00 -3.04 5.47
CA ASN A 105 -7.61 -2.96 5.04
C ASN A 105 -7.23 -4.12 4.14
N VAL A 106 -6.34 -3.82 3.19
CA VAL A 106 -5.73 -4.78 2.29
C VAL A 106 -4.26 -4.90 2.64
N ARG A 107 -3.74 -6.13 2.63
CA ARG A 107 -2.31 -6.41 2.76
C ARG A 107 -1.83 -6.92 1.41
N THR A 108 -0.74 -6.35 0.90
CA THR A 108 -0.09 -6.88 -0.30
C THR A 108 0.61 -8.20 0.04
N SER A 109 0.99 -8.94 -1.00
CA SER A 109 2.02 -9.97 -0.88
C SER A 109 3.29 -9.38 -0.25
N SER A 110 4.06 -10.23 0.42
CA SER A 110 5.37 -9.86 0.93
C SER A 110 6.39 -9.79 -0.19
N PHE A 111 7.23 -8.77 -0.17
CA PHE A 111 8.36 -8.60 -1.10
C PHE A 111 9.67 -8.47 -0.33
N LEU A 112 10.76 -8.91 -0.94
CA LEU A 112 12.10 -8.81 -0.39
C LEU A 112 12.81 -7.59 -0.96
N ILE A 113 13.35 -6.76 -0.07
CA ILE A 113 14.31 -5.70 -0.38
C ILE A 113 15.70 -6.23 -0.01
N LYS A 114 16.58 -6.41 -1.01
CA LYS A 114 17.95 -6.91 -0.83
C LYS A 114 18.94 -5.76 -0.66
#